data_AF-A0A1X0RF53-F1
#
_entry.id   AF-A0A1X0RF53-F1
#
_cell.length_a   1.000
_cell.length_b   1.000
_cell.length_c   1.000
_cell.angle_alpha   90.00
_cell.angle_beta   90.00
_cell.angle_gamma   90.00
#
_symmetry.space_group_name_H-M   'P 1'
#
loop_
_entity.id
_entity.type
_entity.pdbx_description
1 polymer ?
#
loop_
_entity_poly.entity_id
_entity_poly.type
_entity_poly.pdbx_seq_one_letter_code
_entity_poly.pdbx_strand_id
1 'polypeptide(L)'
;MLQAFREEPPADFKCKDKFLFVSVLVEGALESMSLGDLWNHVESKEKASVAQQKLRVEYVQPKQEAQQVPLEPVQANPQPIVANGREEKQPDNNEVEAKMKQMEEELKKYKNEVEQLRNAEPTVIVERVQKTTESPISMLILFALLALAIAYFFQQHKN
;
A
#
# COMPACT_ATOMS: atom_id res chain seq x y z
N MET A 1 7.01 6.46 9.47
CA MET A 1 6.87 7.87 9.05
C MET A 1 8.06 8.20 8.16
N LEU A 2 7.84 8.74 6.96
CA LEU A 2 8.93 9.26 6.11
C LEU A 2 9.46 10.54 6.75
N GLN A 3 10.77 10.67 6.90
CA GLN A 3 11.34 11.91 7.42
C GLN A 3 11.18 13.02 6.38
N ALA A 4 10.83 14.22 6.84
CA ALA A 4 10.67 15.37 5.95
C ALA A 4 12.02 15.76 5.33
N PHE A 5 11.99 16.14 4.05
CA PHE A 5 13.13 16.76 3.42
C PHE A 5 13.32 18.19 3.97
N ARG A 6 14.57 18.67 3.98
CA ARG A 6 14.87 20.06 4.34
C ARG A 6 14.31 21.07 3.35
N GLU A 7 14.20 20.65 2.09
CA GLU A 7 13.70 21.45 0.97
C GLU A 7 12.80 20.54 0.13
N GLU A 8 11.77 21.12 -0.48
CA GLU A 8 10.81 20.36 -1.27
C GLU A 8 11.49 19.82 -2.54
N PRO A 9 11.53 18.49 -2.75
CA PRO A 9 12.15 17.91 -3.91
C PRO A 9 11.37 18.30 -5.19
N PRO A 10 12.07 18.48 -6.34
CA PRO A 10 11.42 18.84 -7.61
C PRO A 10 10.29 17.87 -7.99
N ALA A 11 9.31 18.33 -8.77
CA ALA A 11 8.15 17.51 -9.15
C ALA A 11 8.51 16.21 -9.90
N ASP A 12 9.62 16.22 -10.64
CA ASP A 12 10.14 15.05 -11.35
C ASP A 12 11.13 14.21 -10.52
N PHE A 13 11.26 14.49 -9.22
CA PHE A 13 12.20 13.80 -8.36
C PHE A 13 11.78 12.34 -8.15
N LYS A 14 12.58 11.44 -8.72
CA LYS A 14 12.43 10.01 -8.50
C LYS A 14 13.10 9.61 -7.19
N CYS A 15 12.30 9.21 -6.21
CA CYS A 15 12.83 8.61 -5.00
C CYS A 15 13.67 7.37 -5.34
N LYS A 16 14.85 7.27 -4.73
CA LYS A 16 15.80 6.17 -4.96
C LYS A 16 15.81 5.16 -3.82
N ASP A 17 14.99 5.38 -2.81
CA ASP A 17 14.92 4.56 -1.63
C ASP A 17 14.42 3.15 -1.97
N LYS A 18 15.06 2.18 -1.33
CA LYS A 18 14.80 0.76 -1.51
C LYS A 18 14.67 0.14 -0.14
N PHE A 19 13.57 -0.53 0.09
CA PHE A 19 13.36 -1.34 1.27
C PHE A 19 13.53 -2.80 0.91
N LEU A 20 14.24 -3.54 1.75
CA LEU A 20 14.32 -4.99 1.68
C LEU A 20 13.60 -5.56 2.89
N PHE A 21 12.50 -6.24 2.64
CA PHE A 21 11.79 -7.00 3.66
C PHE A 21 12.34 -8.41 3.65
N VAL A 22 12.78 -8.88 4.80
CA VAL A 22 13.32 -10.22 5.00
C VAL A 22 12.45 -10.89 6.04
N SER A 23 11.95 -12.08 5.73
CA SER A 23 11.10 -12.87 6.62
C SER A 23 11.56 -14.32 6.61
N VAL A 24 11.37 -14.98 7.75
CA VAL A 24 11.65 -16.39 7.95
C VAL A 24 10.51 -16.98 8.77
N LEU A 25 10.16 -18.23 8.48
CA LEU A 25 9.18 -18.97 9.25
C LEU A 25 9.88 -19.51 10.49
N VAL A 26 9.32 -19.26 11.67
CA VAL A 26 9.92 -19.63 12.96
C VAL A 26 9.10 -20.76 13.55
N GLU A 27 9.73 -21.92 13.75
CA GLU A 27 9.10 -23.12 14.33
C GLU A 27 10.07 -23.86 15.26
N GLY A 28 9.53 -24.48 16.31
CA GLY A 28 10.24 -25.42 17.19
C GLY A 28 11.48 -24.82 17.85
N ALA A 29 12.65 -25.36 17.53
CA ALA A 29 13.92 -24.95 18.15
C ALA A 29 14.26 -23.47 17.89
N LEU A 30 13.75 -22.89 16.78
CA LEU A 30 13.99 -21.50 16.40
C LEU A 30 13.28 -20.50 17.34
N GLU A 31 12.15 -20.87 17.94
CA GLU A 31 11.38 -19.99 18.85
C GLU A 31 12.12 -19.71 20.16
N SER A 32 12.98 -20.65 20.58
CA SER A 32 13.75 -20.55 21.83
C SER A 32 15.05 -19.75 21.68
N MET A 33 15.45 -19.43 20.45
CA MET A 33 16.71 -18.72 20.17
C MET A 33 16.55 -17.21 20.33
N SER A 34 17.65 -16.55 20.68
CA SER A 34 17.71 -15.09 20.60
C SER A 34 17.62 -14.63 19.14
N LEU A 35 17.16 -13.41 18.88
CA LEU A 35 17.04 -12.89 17.52
C LEU A 35 18.39 -12.91 16.76
N GLY A 36 19.49 -12.63 17.45
CA GLY A 36 20.83 -12.68 16.84
C GLY A 36 21.23 -14.10 16.44
N ASP A 37 21.02 -15.07 17.33
CA ASP A 37 21.33 -16.47 17.06
C ASP A 37 20.41 -17.08 15.99
N LEU A 38 19.14 -16.67 15.98
CA LEU A 38 18.17 -17.03 14.95
C LEU A 38 18.69 -16.63 13.57
N TRP A 39 19.08 -15.37 13.38
CA TRP A 39 19.60 -14.91 12.08
C TRP A 39 20.88 -15.61 11.69
N ASN A 40 21.82 -15.81 12.62
CA ASN A 40 23.03 -16.58 12.37
C ASN A 40 22.71 -18.01 11.91
N HIS A 41 21.74 -18.66 12.55
CA HIS A 41 21.30 -20.01 12.22
C HIS A 41 20.67 -20.08 10.82
N VAL A 42 19.69 -19.22 10.57
CA VAL A 42 18.95 -19.13 9.31
C VAL A 42 19.89 -18.83 8.16
N GLU A 43 20.82 -17.88 8.34
CA GLU A 43 21.81 -17.56 7.32
C GLU A 43 22.82 -18.68 7.07
N SER A 44 23.08 -19.55 8.05
CA SER A 44 24.08 -20.62 7.90
C SER A 44 23.47 -21.90 7.34
N LYS A 45 22.26 -22.25 7.79
CA LYS A 45 21.67 -23.58 7.58
C LYS A 45 20.44 -23.56 6.70
N GLU A 46 19.70 -22.45 6.66
CA GLU A 46 18.37 -22.39 6.04
C GLU A 46 18.20 -21.16 5.15
N LYS A 47 19.24 -20.75 4.41
CA LYS A 47 19.15 -19.58 3.51
C LYS A 47 17.99 -19.67 2.51
N ALA A 48 17.60 -20.89 2.11
CA ALA A 48 16.50 -21.12 1.19
C ALA A 48 15.11 -20.88 1.80
N SER A 49 14.96 -20.90 3.14
CA SER A 49 13.69 -20.60 3.83
C SER A 49 13.46 -19.10 4.01
N VAL A 50 14.48 -18.27 3.72
CA VAL A 50 14.39 -16.81 3.83
C VAL A 50 13.64 -16.23 2.63
N ALA A 51 12.45 -15.70 2.87
CA ALA A 51 11.71 -14.95 1.87
C ALA A 51 12.15 -13.48 1.90
N GLN A 52 12.51 -12.97 0.73
CA GLN A 52 12.98 -11.59 0.55
C GLN A 52 12.09 -10.86 -0.46
N GLN A 53 11.70 -9.63 -0.13
CA GLN A 53 10.90 -8.78 -1.00
C GLN A 53 11.46 -7.37 -1.06
N LYS A 54 11.71 -6.89 -2.27
CA LYS A 54 12.31 -5.58 -2.51
C LYS A 54 11.26 -4.58 -2.97
N LEU A 55 11.07 -3.53 -2.19
CA LEU A 55 10.18 -2.43 -2.53
C LEU A 55 11.00 -1.21 -2.97
N ARG A 56 10.52 -0.53 -4.01
CA ARG A 56 11.01 0.78 -4.43
C ARG A 56 10.00 1.82 -4.01
N VAL A 57 10.49 2.95 -3.54
CA VAL A 57 9.63 4.09 -3.19
C VAL A 57 9.41 4.94 -4.43
N GLU A 58 8.16 5.32 -4.66
CA GLU A 58 7.78 6.30 -5.66
C GLU A 58 7.01 7.42 -4.98
N TYR A 59 7.35 8.66 -5.32
CA TYR A 59 6.62 9.83 -4.85
C TYR A 59 5.54 10.14 -5.86
N VAL A 60 4.30 10.18 -5.39
CA VAL A 60 3.13 10.50 -6.20
C VAL A 60 2.62 11.87 -5.77
N GLN A 61 2.39 12.73 -6.75
CA GLN A 61 1.73 14.01 -6.50
C GLN A 61 0.24 13.78 -6.22
N PRO A 62 -0.39 14.60 -5.36
CA PRO A 62 -1.83 14.53 -5.15
C PRO A 62 -2.54 14.68 -6.50
N LYS A 63 -3.38 13.72 -6.86
CA LYS A 63 -4.19 13.81 -8.08
C LYS A 63 -5.19 14.94 -7.86
N GLN A 64 -5.12 16.00 -8.65
CA GLN A 64 -6.17 17.02 -8.67
C GLN A 64 -7.46 16.36 -9.18
N GLU A 65 -8.30 15.90 -8.26
CA GLU A 65 -9.70 15.71 -8.58
C GLU A 65 -10.23 17.11 -8.91
N ALA A 66 -10.66 17.31 -10.16
CA ALA A 66 -11.22 18.55 -10.64
C ALA A 66 -12.59 18.80 -9.98
N GLN A 67 -12.59 19.18 -8.70
CA GLN A 67 -13.70 19.90 -8.10
C GLN A 67 -13.51 21.37 -8.47
N GLN A 68 -14.02 21.71 -9.65
CA GLN A 68 -14.32 23.09 -10.00
C GLN A 68 -15.37 23.60 -9.01
N VAL A 69 -14.93 24.40 -8.05
CA VAL A 69 -15.79 25.40 -7.42
C VAL A 69 -15.03 26.72 -7.54
N PRO A 70 -15.42 27.61 -8.46
CA PRO A 70 -14.86 28.96 -8.51
C PRO A 70 -15.19 29.69 -7.20
N LEU A 71 -14.16 29.98 -6.40
CA LEU A 71 -14.24 30.94 -5.31
C LEU A 71 -13.78 32.29 -5.85
N GLU A 72 -14.73 33.16 -6.18
CA GLU A 72 -14.42 34.58 -6.38
C GLU A 72 -14.06 35.26 -5.05
N PRO A 73 -13.09 36.19 -5.02
CA PRO A 73 -12.62 36.81 -3.80
C PRO A 73 -13.46 38.04 -3.46
N VAL A 74 -14.16 38.05 -2.32
CA VAL A 74 -14.73 39.29 -1.77
C VAL A 74 -13.78 39.87 -0.73
N GLN A 75 -13.18 40.99 -1.11
CA GLN A 75 -12.27 41.80 -0.31
C GLN A 75 -12.95 42.35 0.96
N ALA A 76 -12.20 42.34 2.06
CA ALA A 76 -12.58 42.94 3.33
C ALA A 76 -12.45 44.48 3.28
N ASN A 77 -13.52 45.19 3.63
CA ASN A 77 -13.41 46.56 4.16
C ASN A 77 -14.53 46.82 5.19
N PRO A 78 -14.26 47.36 6.40
CA PRO A 78 -15.28 47.61 7.42
C PRO A 78 -15.83 49.05 7.40
N GLN A 79 -17.03 49.21 7.99
CA GLN A 79 -17.69 50.44 8.51
C GLN A 79 -18.87 51.03 7.69
N PRO A 80 -19.73 51.92 8.27
CA PRO A 80 -20.93 51.55 9.05
C PRO A 80 -22.19 52.36 8.63
N ILE A 81 -23.37 51.76 8.45
CA ILE A 81 -24.60 52.59 8.25
C ILE A 81 -25.91 51.85 8.62
N VAL A 82 -26.48 52.35 9.72
CA VAL A 82 -27.88 52.64 10.09
C VAL A 82 -29.03 52.02 9.27
N ALA A 83 -29.95 51.43 10.03
CA ALA A 83 -31.35 51.05 9.80
C ALA A 83 -32.03 51.44 8.47
N ASN A 84 -32.53 50.43 7.75
CA ASN A 84 -33.92 50.40 7.28
C ASN A 84 -34.38 48.96 7.01
N GLY A 85 -35.63 48.67 7.40
CA GLY A 85 -36.12 47.33 7.70
C GLY A 85 -36.19 46.33 6.54
N ARG A 86 -35.90 45.08 6.88
CA ARG A 86 -36.37 43.88 6.18
C ARG A 86 -36.68 42.83 7.24
N GLU A 87 -37.90 42.32 7.23
CA GLU A 87 -38.45 41.38 8.21
C GLU A 87 -37.50 40.20 8.47
N GLU A 88 -37.04 40.07 9.71
CA GLU A 88 -36.54 38.81 10.25
C GLU A 88 -37.70 37.83 10.31
N LYS A 89 -37.82 36.96 9.31
CA LYS A 89 -38.69 35.79 9.43
C LYS A 89 -38.00 34.82 10.38
N GLN A 90 -38.36 34.91 11.66
CA GLN A 90 -37.96 33.98 12.71
C GLN A 90 -38.18 32.55 12.22
N PRO A 91 -37.17 31.66 12.26
CA PRO A 91 -37.33 30.30 11.77
C PRO A 91 -38.42 29.63 12.59
N ASP A 92 -39.42 29.08 11.90
CA ASP A 92 -40.47 28.28 12.52
C ASP A 92 -39.80 27.19 13.39
N ASN A 93 -40.07 27.21 14.71
CA ASN A 93 -39.42 26.30 15.67
C ASN A 93 -39.56 24.82 15.25
N ASN A 94 -40.62 24.50 14.49
CA ASN A 94 -40.86 23.16 13.97
C ASN A 94 -39.86 22.75 12.87
N GLU A 95 -39.35 23.69 12.06
CA GLU A 95 -38.38 23.40 10.98
C GLU A 95 -36.98 23.14 11.56
N VAL A 96 -36.60 23.86 12.62
CA VAL A 96 -35.32 23.66 13.31
C VAL A 96 -35.29 22.29 13.99
N GLU A 97 -36.39 21.88 14.62
CA GLU A 97 -36.51 20.56 15.24
C GLU A 97 -36.47 19.44 14.18
N ALA A 98 -37.11 19.64 13.02
CA ALA A 98 -37.06 18.69 11.92
C ALA A 98 -35.63 18.51 11.36
N LYS A 99 -34.88 19.60 11.17
CA LYS A 99 -33.49 19.56 10.71
C LYS A 99 -32.56 18.91 11.74
N MET A 100 -32.78 19.16 13.03
CA MET A 100 -31.99 18.55 14.09
C MET A 100 -32.21 17.03 14.15
N LYS A 101 -33.46 16.56 13.98
CA LYS A 101 -33.78 15.13 13.91
C LYS A 101 -33.17 14.46 12.67
N GLN A 102 -33.22 15.11 11.52
CA GLN A 102 -32.57 14.59 10.29
C GLN A 102 -31.06 14.49 10.45
N MET A 103 -30.42 15.50 11.06
CA MET A 103 -28.99 15.51 11.29
C MET A 103 -28.55 14.39 12.26
N GLU A 104 -29.34 14.11 13.30
CA GLU A 104 -29.06 13.02 14.23
C GLU A 104 -29.15 11.64 13.56
N GLU A 105 -30.13 11.46 12.66
CA GLU A 105 -30.29 10.23 11.89
C GLU A 105 -29.13 10.00 10.91
N GLU A 106 -28.66 11.05 10.23
CA GLU A 106 -27.46 10.98 9.39
C GLU A 106 -26.21 10.63 10.20
N LEU A 107 -26.00 11.26 11.36
CA LEU A 107 -24.90 10.95 12.27
C LEU A 107 -24.92 9.49 12.72
N LYS A 108 -26.11 8.96 13.02
CA LYS A 108 -26.30 7.56 13.41
C LYS A 108 -25.98 6.61 12.26
N LYS A 109 -26.37 6.95 11.03
CA LYS A 109 -26.07 6.18 9.82
C LYS A 109 -24.57 6.12 9.57
N TYR A 110 -23.88 7.26 9.56
CA TYR A 110 -22.43 7.32 9.37
C TYR A 110 -21.66 6.55 10.44
N LYS A 111 -22.08 6.65 11.71
CA LYS A 111 -21.45 5.91 12.80
C LYS A 111 -21.56 4.39 12.62
N ASN A 112 -22.72 3.90 12.21
CA ASN A 112 -22.95 2.49 11.92
C ASN A 112 -22.13 2.00 10.72
N GLU A 113 -22.03 2.81 9.66
CA GLU A 113 -21.24 2.49 8.47
C GLU A 113 -19.74 2.37 8.79
N VAL A 114 -19.19 3.32 9.57
CA VAL A 114 -17.80 3.27 10.03
C VAL A 114 -17.55 2.06 10.94
N GLU A 115 -18.49 1.72 11.82
CA GLU A 115 -18.38 0.55 12.68
C GLU A 115 -18.42 -0.77 11.89
N GLN A 116 -19.23 -0.84 10.83
CA GLN A 116 -19.22 -1.97 9.90
C GLN A 116 -17.89 -2.09 9.15
N LEU A 117 -17.34 -0.98 8.65
CA LEU A 117 -16.04 -0.99 7.96
C LEU A 117 -14.90 -1.41 8.89
N ARG A 118 -14.97 -1.05 10.17
CA ARG A 118 -13.98 -1.46 11.18
C ARG A 118 -14.10 -2.94 11.54
N ASN A 119 -15.32 -3.46 11.59
CA ASN A 119 -15.59 -4.85 11.97
C ASN A 119 -15.49 -5.82 10.78
N ALA A 120 -15.52 -5.31 9.55
CA ALA A 120 -15.21 -6.10 8.37
C ALA A 120 -13.73 -6.50 8.40
N GLU A 121 -13.46 -7.80 8.56
CA GLU A 121 -12.09 -8.32 8.48
C GLU A 121 -11.47 -8.02 7.12
N PRO A 122 -10.19 -7.59 7.07
CA PRO A 122 -9.48 -7.51 5.81
C PRO A 122 -9.29 -8.93 5.29
N THR A 123 -10.00 -9.27 4.21
CA THR A 123 -9.74 -10.51 3.47
C THR A 123 -8.39 -10.37 2.78
N VAL A 124 -7.33 -10.78 3.46
CA VAL A 124 -5.98 -10.85 2.88
C VAL A 124 -5.99 -12.00 1.87
N ILE A 125 -6.25 -11.69 0.60
CA ILE A 125 -5.98 -12.63 -0.48
C ILE A 125 -4.47 -12.62 -0.72
N VAL A 126 -3.77 -13.54 -0.05
CA VAL A 126 -2.39 -13.90 -0.41
C VAL A 126 -2.48 -14.80 -1.64
N GLU A 127 -2.63 -14.22 -2.81
CA GLU A 127 -2.40 -14.94 -4.06
C GLU A 127 -0.89 -15.12 -4.22
N ARG A 128 -0.34 -16.23 -3.73
CA ARG A 128 1.00 -16.69 -4.13
C ARG A 128 0.95 -17.00 -5.63
N VAL A 129 1.31 -16.02 -6.44
CA VAL A 129 1.65 -16.27 -7.84
C VAL A 129 3.00 -17.00 -7.87
N GLN A 130 2.95 -18.32 -7.69
CA GLN A 130 4.07 -19.22 -7.95
C GLN A 130 4.22 -19.36 -9.48
N LYS A 131 4.76 -18.34 -10.15
CA LYS A 131 5.22 -18.49 -11.53
C LYS A 131 6.60 -19.16 -11.49
N THR A 132 6.63 -20.48 -11.63
CA THR A 132 7.84 -21.22 -12.04
C THR A 132 8.13 -20.88 -13.49
N THR A 133 8.68 -19.70 -13.74
CA THR A 133 9.36 -19.41 -15.01
C THR A 133 10.71 -20.08 -14.94
N GLU A 134 10.78 -21.34 -15.37
CA GLU A 134 12.05 -22.02 -15.61
C GLU A 134 12.84 -21.15 -16.60
N SER A 135 13.95 -20.61 -16.14
CA SER A 135 14.80 -19.72 -16.92
C SER A 135 15.23 -20.44 -18.22
N PRO A 136 15.21 -19.78 -19.39
CA PRO A 136 15.59 -20.40 -20.67
C PRO A 136 17.02 -20.96 -20.65
N ILE A 137 17.87 -20.46 -19.75
CA ILE A 137 19.22 -20.96 -19.52
C ILE A 137 19.21 -22.39 -18.97
N SER A 138 18.26 -22.72 -18.08
CA SER A 138 18.12 -24.07 -17.52
C SER A 138 17.76 -25.10 -18.59
N MET A 139 16.86 -24.73 -19.51
CA MET A 139 16.53 -25.54 -20.69
C MET A 139 17.75 -25.77 -21.59
N LEU A 140 18.52 -24.73 -21.90
CA LEU A 140 19.72 -24.86 -22.73
C LEU A 140 20.77 -25.78 -22.11
N ILE A 141 20.98 -25.69 -20.80
CA ILE A 141 21.88 -26.59 -20.07
C ILE A 141 21.38 -28.04 -20.15
N LEU A 142 20.08 -28.26 -19.95
CA LEU A 142 19.48 -29.59 -20.07
C LEU A 142 19.68 -30.20 -21.47
N PHE A 143 19.43 -29.43 -22.53
CA PHE A 143 19.65 -29.88 -23.91
C PHE A 143 21.12 -30.16 -24.22
N ALA A 144 22.05 -29.34 -23.71
CA ALA A 144 23.48 -29.56 -23.89
C ALA A 144 23.95 -30.87 -23.21
N LEU A 145 23.49 -31.14 -21.99
CA LEU A 145 23.79 -32.39 -21.28
C LEU A 145 23.21 -33.61 -22.00
N LEU A 146 21.99 -33.50 -22.52
CA LEU A 146 21.36 -34.57 -23.29
C LEU A 146 22.14 -34.87 -24.59
N ALA A 147 22.59 -33.84 -25.30
CA ALA A 147 23.38 -33.99 -26.52
C ALA A 147 24.73 -34.69 -26.25
N LEU A 148 25.40 -34.32 -25.15
CA LEU A 148 26.66 -34.97 -24.74
C LEU A 148 26.46 -36.45 -24.37
N ALA A 149 25.38 -36.77 -23.66
CA ALA A 149 25.05 -38.15 -23.33
C ALA A 149 24.79 -38.99 -24.60
N ILE A 150 24.04 -38.45 -25.55
CA ILE A 150 23.78 -39.10 -26.84
C ILE A 150 25.09 -39.32 -27.60
N ALA A 151 25.95 -38.30 -27.70
CA ALA A 151 27.25 -38.41 -28.36
C ALA A 151 28.15 -39.48 -27.70
N TYR A 152 28.15 -39.55 -26.37
CA TYR A 152 28.86 -40.57 -25.61
C TYR A 152 28.37 -41.98 -25.92
N PHE A 153 27.05 -42.19 -25.98
CA PHE A 153 26.47 -43.49 -26.35
C PHE A 153 26.84 -43.91 -27.78
N PHE A 154 26.82 -42.98 -28.74
CA PHE A 154 27.27 -43.26 -30.11
C PHE A 154 28.76 -43.58 -30.19
N GLN A 155 29.58 -42.95 -29.35
CA GLN A 155 31.02 -43.23 -29.28
C GLN A 155 31.30 -44.61 -28.69
N GLN A 156 30.52 -45.04 -27.70
CA GLN A 156 30.60 -46.38 -27.11
C GLN A 156 30.18 -47.49 -28.10
N HIS A 157 29.22 -47.23 -28.98
CA HIS A 157 28.77 -48.22 -29.97
C HIS A 157 29.72 -48.33 -31.19
N LYS A 158 30.67 -47.40 -31.33
CA LYS A 158 31.62 -47.37 -32.46
C LYS A 158 32.99 -48.00 -32.11
N ASN A 159 33.27 -48.22 -30.82
CA ASN A 159 34.38 -49.03 -30.33
C ASN A 159 33.96 -50.48 -30.14
#